data_AF-A0A9X3EKY6-F1
#
_entry.id   AF-A0A9X3EKY6-F1
#
_cell.length_a   1.000
_cell.length_b   1.000
_cell.length_c   1.000
_cell.angle_alpha   90.00
_cell.angle_beta   90.00
_cell.angle_gamma   90.00
#
_symmetry.space_group_name_H-M   'P 1'
#
loop_
_entity.id
_entity.type
_entity.pdbx_description
1 polymer ?
#
loop_
_entity_poly.entity_id
_entity_poly.type
_entity_poly.pdbx_seq_one_letter_code
_entity_poly.pdbx_strand_id
1 'polypeptide(L)'
;MSLGAVALALGCGAPAVEVLPGVKADLGSGAPSAGGEPTPARAEGDCAGLAAGAAAGSGEDAVLLVWTCPEVQASPAALRAALLQAGSPAEAAALAPKLAAAPDLAGLARLAAIDRPATGSLNPAEAPDPVTAVVSPIDEAVLGGVLRAIGAQTASGLTHEQRTRAAALLARVHREALAQLGLPPDQPLPPFGRLLAGRFLHFGRSFCQTYWQRRVAGLEPLFAATEDELMRVMLAVERTAHAGDDGLLAVERQRARRYLQGSGVAERLKSRGVAQTPEGLLPLPNELDRLIDHGFVELALQRALFLAGEQPAPFGMAPVIESLQAMLTQRDLGEFQALLERRIGEARKLEPPPPEQGTREWPVRAPWSWSDAGSVASAAEALCEEADGSQGTTRQRGLWRAVLALRDRPDACRELLRRAQNGLAAQLARAVLDRLDDDSLAGLRTRAAAREAGEAQVRRAFALASRDAGLLPR
;
A
#
# COMPACT_ATOMS: atom_id res chain seq x y z
N MET A 1 8.26 1.19 -15.28
CA MET A 1 7.94 2.49 -15.93
C MET A 1 6.91 3.17 -15.01
N SER A 2 6.94 4.48 -14.72
CA SER A 2 6.03 5.11 -13.70
C SER A 2 4.63 5.36 -14.25
N LEU A 3 3.57 5.46 -13.42
CA LEU A 3 2.22 5.81 -13.91
C LEU A 3 2.25 7.14 -14.71
N GLY A 4 3.14 8.07 -14.33
CA GLY A 4 3.51 9.28 -15.10
C GLY A 4 3.78 9.01 -16.58
N ALA A 5 4.53 7.94 -16.87
CA ALA A 5 4.86 7.54 -18.22
C ALA A 5 3.66 6.99 -19.01
N VAL A 6 2.60 6.48 -18.36
CA VAL A 6 1.37 6.02 -19.04
C VAL A 6 0.58 7.20 -19.60
N ALA A 7 0.33 8.22 -18.78
CA ALA A 7 -0.35 9.43 -19.25
C ALA A 7 0.48 10.20 -20.28
N LEU A 8 1.80 10.19 -20.14
CA LEU A 8 2.71 10.78 -21.14
C LEU A 8 2.68 9.99 -22.46
N ALA A 9 2.70 8.66 -22.40
CA ALA A 9 2.63 7.81 -23.60
C ALA A 9 1.30 7.97 -24.35
N LEU A 10 0.18 8.07 -23.63
CA LEU A 10 -1.15 8.28 -24.23
C LEU A 10 -1.38 9.75 -24.66
N GLY A 11 -0.77 10.70 -23.96
CA GLY A 11 -0.91 12.13 -24.22
C GLY A 11 -0.11 12.63 -25.43
N CYS A 12 0.99 11.97 -25.78
CA CYS A 12 1.82 12.36 -26.94
C CYS A 12 1.21 11.98 -28.31
N GLY A 13 0.12 11.19 -28.36
CA GLY A 13 -0.37 10.60 -29.61
C GLY A 13 0.57 9.50 -30.10
N ALA A 14 0.01 8.42 -30.65
CA ALA A 14 0.78 7.21 -30.98
C ALA A 14 1.96 7.51 -31.93
N PRO A 15 3.14 6.93 -31.68
CA PRO A 15 3.85 6.21 -32.72
C PRO A 15 3.47 4.74 -32.61
N ALA A 16 3.27 4.07 -33.73
CA ALA A 16 3.08 2.63 -33.79
C ALA A 16 4.25 1.94 -33.07
N VAL A 17 3.98 1.28 -31.94
CA VAL A 17 4.95 0.37 -31.32
C VAL A 17 4.63 -1.01 -31.89
N GLU A 18 5.43 -1.42 -32.86
CA GLU A 18 5.55 -2.83 -33.23
C GLU A 18 5.89 -3.63 -31.97
N VAL A 19 5.01 -4.60 -31.70
CA VAL A 19 5.26 -5.69 -30.78
C VAL A 19 6.47 -6.45 -31.29
N LEU A 20 7.57 -6.48 -30.53
CA LEU A 20 8.69 -7.38 -30.83
C LEU A 20 8.62 -8.63 -29.94
N PRO A 21 8.28 -9.80 -30.48
CA PRO A 21 8.74 -11.08 -29.95
C PRO A 21 10.11 -11.42 -30.57
N GLY A 22 11.04 -11.93 -29.76
CA GLY A 22 12.38 -12.27 -30.23
C GLY A 22 12.42 -13.49 -31.16
N VAL A 23 13.11 -13.37 -32.30
CA VAL A 23 13.79 -14.45 -33.04
C VAL A 23 14.99 -13.85 -33.80
N LYS A 24 16.14 -14.55 -33.78
CA LYS A 24 17.35 -14.26 -34.58
C LYS A 24 17.10 -14.45 -36.09
N ALA A 25 17.56 -13.53 -36.93
CA ALA A 25 17.98 -13.82 -38.30
C ALA A 25 18.97 -12.75 -38.80
N ASP A 26 19.87 -13.21 -39.65
CA ASP A 26 21.15 -12.63 -40.06
C ASP A 26 21.05 -11.83 -41.38
N LEU A 27 22.03 -10.93 -41.58
CA LEU A 27 22.56 -10.37 -42.84
C LEU A 27 21.76 -9.34 -43.69
N GLY A 28 22.42 -8.21 -44.00
CA GLY A 28 22.10 -7.38 -45.16
C GLY A 28 22.68 -5.96 -45.14
N SER A 29 23.84 -5.75 -45.77
CA SER A 29 24.55 -4.48 -45.97
C SER A 29 23.76 -3.40 -46.72
N GLY A 30 23.88 -2.13 -46.29
CA GLY A 30 23.60 -0.96 -47.15
C GLY A 30 23.29 0.34 -46.39
N ALA A 31 24.30 1.21 -46.25
CA ALA A 31 24.08 2.66 -46.06
C ALA A 31 24.04 3.31 -47.47
N PRO A 32 23.32 4.43 -47.73
CA PRO A 32 23.52 5.68 -46.99
C PRO A 32 22.26 6.54 -46.67
N SER A 33 22.35 7.20 -45.51
CA SER A 33 21.93 8.57 -45.14
C SER A 33 20.74 9.27 -45.81
N ALA A 34 19.75 9.65 -44.99
CA ALA A 34 19.13 10.99 -44.87
C ALA A 34 17.71 10.85 -44.29
N GLY A 35 17.57 11.10 -43.00
CA GLY A 35 16.28 11.08 -42.32
C GLY A 35 16.53 11.30 -40.84
N GLY A 36 16.54 12.57 -40.42
CA GLY A 36 16.66 12.90 -39.00
C GLY A 36 15.63 12.12 -38.22
N GLU A 37 16.04 11.59 -37.07
CA GLU A 37 15.12 11.07 -36.07
C GLU A 37 13.99 12.10 -35.88
N PRO A 38 12.71 11.69 -35.92
CA PRO A 38 11.64 12.58 -35.53
C PRO A 38 11.84 12.89 -34.05
N THR A 39 12.50 14.01 -33.76
CA THR A 39 12.53 14.60 -32.43
C THR A 39 11.08 14.75 -32.02
N PRO A 40 10.60 14.10 -30.94
CA PRO A 40 9.23 14.31 -30.51
C PRO A 40 9.08 15.81 -30.23
N ALA A 41 8.11 16.43 -30.91
CA ALA A 41 7.85 17.85 -30.77
C ALA A 41 7.63 18.15 -29.28
N ARG A 42 8.58 18.87 -28.68
CA ARG A 42 8.45 19.38 -27.31
C ARG A 42 7.26 20.33 -27.31
N ALA A 43 6.21 19.98 -26.59
CA ALA A 43 5.15 20.92 -26.27
C ALA A 43 5.74 21.97 -25.30
N GLU A 44 6.25 23.09 -25.85
CA GLU A 44 6.79 24.24 -25.09
C GLU A 44 5.74 25.02 -24.29
N GLY A 45 4.46 24.60 -24.30
CA GLY A 45 3.38 25.32 -23.64
C GLY A 45 2.96 24.71 -22.30
N ASP A 46 3.27 25.39 -21.18
CA ASP A 46 2.61 25.32 -19.85
C ASP A 46 3.46 24.85 -18.64
N CYS A 47 4.79 24.74 -18.73
CA CYS A 47 5.59 24.52 -17.51
C CYS A 47 5.41 25.63 -16.46
N ALA A 48 5.15 26.87 -16.90
CA ALA A 48 4.83 27.99 -16.02
C ALA A 48 3.47 27.86 -15.33
N GLY A 49 2.42 27.39 -16.02
CA GLY A 49 1.12 27.16 -15.39
C GLY A 49 1.11 25.92 -14.51
N LEU A 50 1.88 24.88 -14.85
CA LEU A 50 2.14 23.75 -13.94
C LEU A 50 2.83 24.23 -12.65
N ALA A 51 3.84 25.11 -12.76
CA ALA A 51 4.50 25.68 -11.60
C ALA A 51 3.53 26.54 -10.74
N ALA A 52 2.69 27.34 -11.38
CA ALA A 52 1.68 28.16 -10.70
C ALA A 52 0.61 27.30 -10.00
N GLY A 53 0.09 26.26 -10.68
CA GLY A 53 -0.87 25.31 -10.10
C GLY A 53 -0.28 24.53 -8.93
N ALA A 54 0.96 24.05 -9.08
CA ALA A 54 1.68 23.37 -8.01
C ALA A 54 1.90 24.29 -6.79
N ALA A 55 2.24 25.57 -7.02
CA ALA A 55 2.36 26.57 -5.97
C ALA A 55 1.03 26.89 -5.28
N ALA A 56 -0.09 26.78 -6.01
CA ALA A 56 -1.45 26.89 -5.46
C ALA A 56 -1.93 25.63 -4.72
N GLY A 57 -1.09 24.59 -4.61
CA GLY A 57 -1.40 23.36 -3.87
C GLY A 57 -1.98 22.22 -4.71
N SER A 58 -2.01 22.35 -6.04
CA SER A 58 -2.41 21.26 -6.93
C SER A 58 -1.36 20.14 -6.94
N GLY A 59 -1.66 19.02 -6.29
CA GLY A 59 -0.78 17.85 -6.29
C GLY A 59 -0.58 17.26 -7.69
N GLU A 60 -1.57 17.40 -8.57
CA GLU A 60 -1.53 16.91 -9.94
C GLU A 60 -0.54 17.70 -10.79
N ASP A 61 -0.64 19.04 -10.73
CA ASP A 61 0.27 19.93 -11.44
C ASP A 61 1.69 19.80 -10.89
N ALA A 62 1.84 19.55 -9.58
CA ALA A 62 3.12 19.30 -8.97
C ALA A 62 3.79 18.02 -9.50
N VAL A 63 3.03 16.93 -9.67
CA VAL A 63 3.57 15.72 -10.27
C VAL A 63 3.95 15.99 -11.73
N LEU A 64 3.05 16.56 -12.53
CA LEU A 64 3.33 16.86 -13.93
C LEU A 64 4.58 17.73 -14.09
N LEU A 65 4.69 18.82 -13.33
CA LEU A 65 5.88 19.68 -13.30
C LEU A 65 7.17 18.87 -13.11
N VAL A 66 7.22 17.99 -12.11
CA VAL A 66 8.40 17.17 -11.78
C VAL A 66 8.71 16.13 -12.87
N TRP A 67 7.72 15.67 -13.62
CA TRP A 67 7.90 14.64 -14.65
C TRP A 67 8.15 15.19 -16.05
N THR A 68 7.56 16.34 -16.40
CA THR A 68 7.57 16.86 -17.78
C THR A 68 8.43 18.09 -17.95
N CYS A 69 8.75 18.81 -16.87
CA CYS A 69 9.49 20.08 -16.90
C CYS A 69 10.78 20.00 -16.06
N PRO A 70 11.74 19.13 -16.41
CA PRO A 70 12.97 18.93 -15.61
C PRO A 70 13.83 20.20 -15.50
N GLU A 71 13.72 21.13 -16.44
CA GLU A 71 14.43 22.41 -16.45
C GLU A 71 13.83 23.44 -15.47
N VAL A 72 12.58 23.24 -15.02
CA VAL A 72 11.93 24.15 -14.08
C VAL A 72 12.17 23.68 -12.65
N GLN A 73 12.78 24.54 -11.84
CA GLN A 73 13.01 24.24 -10.44
C GLN A 73 11.68 24.22 -9.67
N ALA A 74 11.23 23.03 -9.30
CA ALA A 74 10.04 22.85 -8.47
C ALA A 74 10.30 23.34 -7.04
N SER A 75 9.31 24.03 -6.46
CA SER A 75 9.37 24.47 -5.06
C SER A 75 9.33 23.26 -4.10
N PRO A 76 9.82 23.38 -2.86
CA PRO A 76 9.73 22.30 -1.87
C PRO A 76 8.30 21.81 -1.62
N ALA A 77 7.31 22.71 -1.71
CA ALA A 77 5.90 22.38 -1.59
C ALA A 77 5.42 21.51 -2.78
N ALA A 78 5.83 21.86 -4.01
CA ALA A 78 5.53 21.05 -5.19
C ALA A 78 6.22 19.69 -5.13
N LEU A 79 7.49 19.63 -4.71
CA LEU A 79 8.21 18.36 -4.53
C LEU A 79 7.54 17.46 -3.47
N ARG A 80 7.07 18.04 -2.35
CA ARG A 80 6.29 17.32 -1.34
C ARG A 80 4.97 16.83 -1.90
N ALA A 81 4.22 17.69 -2.58
CA ALA A 81 2.95 17.33 -3.18
C ALA A 81 3.12 16.20 -4.20
N ALA A 82 4.18 16.24 -5.02
CA ALA A 82 4.53 15.17 -5.96
C ALA A 82 4.88 13.86 -5.24
N LEU A 83 5.68 13.92 -4.16
CA LEU A 83 6.01 12.73 -3.36
C LEU A 83 4.76 12.12 -2.71
N LEU A 84 3.83 12.92 -2.19
CA LEU A 84 2.60 12.42 -1.56
C LEU A 84 1.73 11.60 -2.53
N GLN A 85 1.88 11.84 -3.83
CA GLN A 85 1.21 11.09 -4.89
C GLN A 85 1.94 9.78 -5.25
N ALA A 86 3.11 9.45 -4.71
CA ALA A 86 3.76 8.18 -5.03
C ALA A 86 2.96 7.00 -4.42
N GLY A 87 2.46 6.10 -5.28
CA GLY A 87 1.61 4.97 -4.88
C GLY A 87 2.35 3.66 -4.69
N SER A 88 3.64 3.59 -5.04
CA SER A 88 4.47 2.41 -4.83
C SER A 88 5.91 2.75 -4.41
N PRO A 89 6.65 1.79 -3.82
CA PRO A 89 8.08 1.93 -3.55
C PRO A 89 8.90 2.28 -4.80
N ALA A 90 8.54 1.72 -5.96
CA ALA A 90 9.21 1.99 -7.23
C ALA A 90 8.98 3.43 -7.72
N GLU A 91 7.77 3.96 -7.56
CA GLU A 91 7.47 5.35 -7.87
C GLU A 91 8.21 6.33 -6.95
N ALA A 92 8.26 6.01 -5.65
CA ALA A 92 9.04 6.79 -4.69
C ALA A 92 10.54 6.79 -5.04
N ALA A 93 11.11 5.61 -5.34
CA ALA A 93 12.50 5.49 -5.78
C ALA A 93 12.79 6.29 -7.05
N ALA A 94 11.87 6.28 -8.03
CA ALA A 94 12.03 7.05 -9.26
C ALA A 94 11.95 8.57 -9.05
N LEU A 95 11.26 9.02 -7.99
CA LEU A 95 11.23 10.43 -7.59
C LEU A 95 12.47 10.85 -6.80
N ALA A 96 13.14 9.95 -6.08
CA ALA A 96 14.27 10.29 -5.20
C ALA A 96 15.38 11.13 -5.88
N PRO A 97 15.84 10.84 -7.11
CA PRO A 97 16.83 11.69 -7.81
C PRO A 97 16.32 13.11 -8.09
N LYS A 98 15.01 13.26 -8.32
CA LYS A 98 14.36 14.56 -8.61
C LYS A 98 14.12 15.39 -7.34
N LEU A 99 14.20 14.75 -6.18
CA LEU A 99 14.10 15.37 -4.86
C LEU A 99 15.46 15.83 -4.33
N ALA A 100 16.53 15.84 -5.14
CA ALA A 100 17.87 16.22 -4.69
C ALA A 100 17.95 17.61 -4.05
N ALA A 101 17.11 18.56 -4.49
CA ALA A 101 16.99 19.90 -3.91
C ALA A 101 16.21 19.94 -2.57
N ALA A 102 15.64 18.81 -2.14
CA ALA A 102 14.90 18.63 -0.90
C ALA A 102 15.32 17.31 -0.21
N PRO A 103 16.50 17.29 0.44
CA PRO A 103 17.13 16.06 0.93
C PRO A 103 16.25 15.26 1.91
N ASP A 104 15.45 15.93 2.74
CA ASP A 104 14.52 15.29 3.67
C ASP A 104 13.44 14.48 2.92
N LEU A 105 12.90 15.04 1.83
CA LEU A 105 11.93 14.33 0.98
C LEU A 105 12.58 13.18 0.21
N ALA A 106 13.81 13.38 -0.29
CA ALA A 106 14.57 12.31 -0.93
C ALA A 106 14.86 11.16 0.04
N GLY A 107 15.12 11.48 1.32
CA GLY A 107 15.26 10.50 2.39
C GLY A 107 14.00 9.68 2.63
N LEU A 108 12.83 10.32 2.72
CA LEU A 108 11.55 9.62 2.83
C LEU A 108 11.29 8.71 1.63
N ALA A 109 11.53 9.21 0.41
CA ALA A 109 11.34 8.45 -0.81
C ALA A 109 12.24 7.19 -0.85
N ARG A 110 13.51 7.32 -0.44
CA ARG A 110 14.45 6.21 -0.29
C ARG A 110 14.02 5.24 0.81
N LEU A 111 13.55 5.74 1.96
CA LEU A 111 13.04 4.90 3.04
C LEU A 111 11.90 3.98 2.57
N ALA A 112 10.93 4.54 1.83
CA ALA A 112 9.82 3.77 1.29
C ALA A 112 10.28 2.69 0.27
N ALA A 113 11.39 2.93 -0.42
CA ALA A 113 12.00 1.99 -1.36
C ALA A 113 12.86 0.90 -0.70
N ILE A 114 13.15 0.99 0.61
CA ILE A 114 13.87 -0.07 1.33
C ILE A 114 12.92 -1.24 1.57
N ASP A 115 13.09 -2.30 0.80
CA ASP A 115 12.34 -3.54 0.99
C ASP A 115 13.15 -4.63 1.70
N ARG A 116 14.48 -4.60 1.58
CA ARG A 116 15.39 -5.64 2.11
C ARG A 116 16.67 -5.04 2.67
N PRO A 117 17.34 -5.71 3.63
CA PRO A 117 18.67 -5.29 4.05
C PRO A 117 19.60 -5.37 2.83
N ALA A 118 20.45 -4.36 2.65
CA ALA A 118 21.47 -4.38 1.62
C ALA A 118 22.33 -5.64 1.82
N THR A 119 22.32 -6.54 0.85
CA THR A 119 23.12 -7.75 0.89
C THR A 119 24.59 -7.37 0.92
N GLY A 120 25.23 -7.52 2.09
CA GLY A 120 26.68 -7.70 2.18
C GLY A 120 27.54 -6.60 2.80
N SER A 121 27.01 -5.50 3.35
CA SER A 121 27.89 -4.38 3.80
C SER A 121 27.71 -3.90 5.24
N LEU A 122 26.64 -4.25 5.94
CA LEU A 122 26.32 -3.60 7.21
C LEU A 122 26.21 -4.62 8.35
N ASN A 123 27.01 -4.42 9.40
CA ASN A 123 26.96 -5.25 10.60
C ASN A 123 25.64 -5.02 11.37
N PRO A 124 24.75 -6.03 11.46
CA PRO A 124 23.47 -5.88 12.15
C PRO A 124 23.61 -5.59 13.65
N ALA A 125 24.74 -6.00 14.27
CA ALA A 125 25.01 -5.75 15.68
C ALA A 125 25.25 -4.26 16.01
N GLU A 126 25.56 -3.44 14.99
CA GLU A 126 25.83 -2.01 15.11
C GLU A 126 24.59 -1.15 14.79
N ALA A 127 23.39 -1.73 14.92
CA ALA A 127 22.15 -0.95 14.82
C ALA A 127 22.14 0.16 15.89
N PRO A 128 21.85 1.43 15.53
CA PRO A 128 21.79 2.52 16.50
C PRO A 128 20.82 2.26 17.67
N ASP A 129 21.15 2.77 18.86
CA ASP A 129 20.24 2.65 20.00
C ASP A 129 18.99 3.52 19.76
N PRO A 130 17.78 2.95 19.74
CA PRO A 130 16.54 3.67 19.52
C PRO A 130 16.25 4.78 20.55
N VAL A 131 16.87 4.76 21.73
CA VAL A 131 16.65 5.78 22.77
C VAL A 131 17.44 7.06 22.45
N THR A 132 18.68 6.92 21.98
CA THR A 132 19.61 8.04 21.81
C THR A 132 19.84 8.45 20.36
N ALA A 133 19.49 7.58 19.39
CA ALA A 133 19.66 7.87 17.98
C ALA A 133 18.87 9.12 17.55
N VAL A 134 19.49 9.93 16.68
CA VAL A 134 18.80 10.94 15.88
C VAL A 134 18.17 10.20 14.69
N VAL A 135 16.85 10.36 14.53
CA VAL A 135 16.05 9.65 13.51
C VAL A 135 15.26 10.62 12.61
N SER A 136 15.54 11.93 12.72
CA SER A 136 14.88 13.01 12.00
C SER A 136 15.90 14.12 11.72
N PRO A 137 15.96 14.69 10.50
CA PRO A 137 15.26 14.26 9.29
C PRO A 137 15.73 12.86 8.82
N ILE A 138 14.98 12.22 7.92
CA ILE A 138 15.43 10.95 7.33
C ILE A 138 16.55 11.23 6.34
N ASP A 139 17.79 11.00 6.72
CA ASP A 139 18.98 11.19 5.87
C ASP A 139 19.73 9.86 5.64
N GLU A 140 20.87 9.90 4.95
CA GLU A 140 21.69 8.70 4.68
C GLU A 140 22.17 7.99 5.95
N ALA A 141 22.43 8.72 7.05
CA ALA A 141 22.85 8.10 8.30
C ALA A 141 21.68 7.32 8.94
N VAL A 142 20.47 7.90 8.91
CA VAL A 142 19.25 7.21 9.35
C VAL A 142 18.96 6.00 8.47
N LEU A 143 19.05 6.12 7.15
CA LEU A 143 18.85 5.00 6.21
C LEU A 143 19.86 3.87 6.44
N GLY A 144 21.12 4.19 6.70
CA GLY A 144 22.13 3.20 7.10
C GLY A 144 21.78 2.48 8.42
N GLY A 145 21.24 3.22 9.39
CA GLY A 145 20.71 2.67 10.64
C GLY A 145 19.51 1.73 10.44
N VAL A 146 18.58 2.12 9.56
CA VAL A 146 17.41 1.31 9.15
C VAL A 146 17.87 -0.01 8.53
N LEU A 147 18.81 0.02 7.59
CA LEU A 147 19.32 -1.20 6.95
C LEU A 147 19.98 -2.15 7.97
N ARG A 148 20.77 -1.62 8.92
CA ARG A 148 21.34 -2.40 10.04
C ARG A 148 20.24 -3.02 10.90
N ALA A 149 19.22 -2.25 11.27
CA ALA A 149 18.14 -2.72 12.11
C ALA A 149 17.23 -3.76 11.42
N ILE A 150 16.97 -3.62 10.11
CA ILE A 150 16.29 -4.67 9.31
C ILE A 150 17.13 -5.95 9.32
N GLY A 151 18.45 -5.84 9.08
CA GLY A 151 19.37 -6.98 9.19
C GLY A 151 19.30 -7.65 10.56
N ALA A 152 19.21 -6.86 11.63
CA ALA A 152 19.19 -7.35 13.00
C ALA A 152 17.95 -8.18 13.34
N GLN A 153 16.82 -7.94 12.65
CA GLN A 153 15.62 -8.78 12.83
C GLN A 153 15.88 -10.25 12.48
N THR A 154 16.81 -10.52 11.56
CA THR A 154 17.01 -11.85 10.97
C THR A 154 18.40 -12.45 11.19
N ALA A 155 19.37 -11.66 11.62
CA ALA A 155 20.73 -12.12 11.89
C ALA A 155 20.77 -13.20 12.98
N SER A 156 21.55 -14.26 12.77
CA SER A 156 21.86 -15.26 13.80
C SER A 156 22.81 -14.67 14.86
N GLY A 157 22.73 -15.15 16.09
CA GLY A 157 23.66 -14.75 17.16
C GLY A 157 23.32 -13.44 17.89
N LEU A 158 22.29 -12.70 17.47
CA LEU A 158 21.80 -11.52 18.21
C LEU A 158 20.88 -11.91 19.37
N THR A 159 21.04 -11.22 20.49
CA THR A 159 20.23 -11.38 21.69
C THR A 159 18.81 -10.84 21.48
N HIS A 160 17.87 -11.25 22.35
CA HIS A 160 16.52 -10.69 22.38
C HIS A 160 16.51 -9.17 22.55
N GLU A 161 17.37 -8.65 23.43
CA GLU A 161 17.48 -7.21 23.66
C GLU A 161 17.90 -6.47 22.39
N GLN A 162 18.92 -6.97 21.68
CA GLN A 162 19.39 -6.37 20.43
C GLN A 162 18.29 -6.35 19.36
N ARG A 163 17.53 -7.44 19.21
CA ARG A 163 16.40 -7.51 18.27
C ARG A 163 15.27 -6.55 18.66
N THR A 164 14.97 -6.44 19.96
CA THR A 164 13.94 -5.53 20.47
C THR A 164 14.32 -4.08 20.24
N ARG A 165 15.59 -3.70 20.49
CA ARG A 165 16.11 -2.35 20.21
C ARG A 165 16.09 -2.05 18.70
N ALA A 166 16.46 -2.99 17.86
CA ALA A 166 16.35 -2.84 16.41
C ALA A 166 14.89 -2.65 15.95
N ALA A 167 13.95 -3.41 16.50
CA ALA A 167 12.52 -3.26 16.19
C ALA A 167 12.00 -1.89 16.64
N ALA A 168 12.41 -1.44 17.83
CA ALA A 168 12.09 -0.11 18.35
C ALA A 168 12.65 1.01 17.45
N LEU A 169 13.87 0.85 16.92
CA LEU A 169 14.46 1.83 16.00
C LEU A 169 13.62 1.94 14.72
N LEU A 170 13.25 0.80 14.13
CA LEU A 170 12.44 0.77 12.92
C LEU A 170 11.05 1.38 13.15
N ALA A 171 10.40 1.07 14.28
CA ALA A 171 9.13 1.67 14.66
C ALA A 171 9.25 3.21 14.82
N ARG A 172 10.31 3.67 15.50
CA ARG A 172 10.56 5.10 15.74
C ARG A 172 10.83 5.86 14.44
N VAL A 173 11.67 5.31 13.54
CA VAL A 173 11.97 5.91 12.24
C VAL A 173 10.71 6.03 11.38
N HIS A 174 9.90 4.99 11.27
CA HIS A 174 8.69 5.04 10.43
C HIS A 174 7.59 5.92 11.02
N ARG A 175 7.49 6.03 12.35
CA ARG A 175 6.65 7.05 12.99
C ARG A 175 7.10 8.46 12.61
N GLU A 176 8.40 8.72 12.72
CA GLU A 176 8.96 10.04 12.41
C GLU A 176 8.79 10.37 10.92
N ALA A 177 8.95 9.38 10.04
CA ALA A 177 8.70 9.53 8.61
C ALA A 177 7.24 9.96 8.32
N LEU A 178 6.25 9.35 9.01
CA LEU A 178 4.86 9.76 8.92
C LEU A 178 4.64 11.19 9.44
N ALA A 179 5.28 11.55 10.56
CA ALA A 179 5.21 12.92 11.10
C ALA A 179 5.81 13.96 10.15
N GLN A 180 6.93 13.64 9.48
CA GLN A 180 7.58 14.50 8.49
C GLN A 180 6.69 14.78 7.27
N LEU A 181 5.70 13.92 6.97
CA LEU A 181 4.69 14.21 5.94
C LEU A 181 3.80 15.39 6.30
N GLY A 182 3.76 15.83 7.56
CA GLY A 182 3.06 17.03 8.02
C GLY A 182 1.58 17.02 7.67
N LEU A 183 0.99 15.82 7.64
CA LEU A 183 -0.42 15.64 7.35
C LEU A 183 -1.23 16.04 8.58
N PRO A 184 -2.34 16.78 8.41
CA PRO A 184 -3.21 17.10 9.53
C PRO A 184 -3.73 15.83 10.20
N PRO A 185 -3.89 15.83 11.53
CA PRO A 185 -4.54 14.71 12.22
C PRO A 185 -5.95 14.53 11.63
N ASP A 186 -6.38 13.28 11.56
CA ASP A 186 -7.70 12.86 11.09
C ASP A 186 -8.00 12.94 9.58
N GLN A 187 -7.09 13.46 8.75
CA GLN A 187 -7.25 13.37 7.30
C GLN A 187 -6.94 11.96 6.76
N PRO A 188 -7.60 11.54 5.66
CA PRO A 188 -7.22 10.31 4.99
C PRO A 188 -5.76 10.40 4.51
N LEU A 189 -5.01 9.32 4.70
CA LEU A 189 -3.62 9.26 4.24
C LEU A 189 -3.56 9.30 2.70
N PRO A 190 -2.72 10.16 2.11
CA PRO A 190 -2.40 10.09 0.70
C PRO A 190 -1.60 8.82 0.40
N PRO A 191 -1.46 8.41 -0.88
CA PRO A 191 -0.86 7.12 -1.24
C PRO A 191 0.52 6.88 -0.64
N PHE A 192 1.41 7.89 -0.66
CA PHE A 192 2.73 7.74 -0.05
C PHE A 192 2.66 7.58 1.48
N GLY A 193 1.71 8.25 2.12
CA GLY A 193 1.43 8.08 3.55
C GLY A 193 0.93 6.67 3.88
N ARG A 194 0.14 6.06 2.99
CA ARG A 194 -0.31 4.66 3.12
C ARG A 194 0.85 3.67 3.01
N LEU A 195 1.80 3.88 2.09
CA LEU A 195 3.03 3.06 1.99
C LEU A 195 3.83 3.08 3.30
N LEU A 196 4.07 4.28 3.84
CA LEU A 196 4.78 4.43 5.11
C LEU A 196 3.98 3.87 6.29
N ALA A 197 2.65 4.01 6.28
CA ALA A 197 1.78 3.43 7.29
C ALA A 197 1.88 1.90 7.32
N GLY A 198 1.90 1.21 6.17
CA GLY A 198 2.06 -0.24 6.13
C GLY A 198 3.34 -0.71 6.83
N ARG A 199 4.46 -0.03 6.57
CA ARG A 199 5.75 -0.31 7.23
C ARG A 199 5.74 0.03 8.72
N PHE A 200 5.14 1.17 9.10
CA PHE A 200 5.00 1.53 10.50
C PHE A 200 4.14 0.52 11.27
N LEU A 201 2.99 0.11 10.74
CA LEU A 201 2.13 -0.90 11.37
C LEU A 201 2.88 -2.22 11.57
N HIS A 202 3.69 -2.64 10.59
CA HIS A 202 4.53 -3.83 10.71
C HIS A 202 5.55 -3.71 11.85
N PHE A 203 6.43 -2.70 11.79
CA PHE A 203 7.53 -2.57 12.74
C PHE A 203 7.05 -2.15 14.13
N GLY A 204 6.07 -1.26 14.21
CA GLY A 204 5.45 -0.82 15.46
C GLY A 204 4.80 -1.97 16.20
N ARG A 205 3.96 -2.77 15.51
CA ARG A 205 3.36 -3.97 16.11
C ARG A 205 4.42 -4.98 16.54
N SER A 206 5.41 -5.25 15.69
CA SER A 206 6.50 -6.18 16.00
C SER A 206 7.28 -5.77 17.25
N PHE A 207 7.64 -4.49 17.35
CA PHE A 207 8.30 -3.93 18.53
C PHE A 207 7.42 -4.09 19.78
N CYS A 208 6.16 -3.66 19.73
CA CYS A 208 5.25 -3.73 20.87
C CYS A 208 5.07 -5.17 21.36
N GLN A 209 4.91 -6.14 20.46
CA GLN A 209 4.79 -7.56 20.81
C GLN A 209 6.06 -8.09 21.48
N THR A 210 7.22 -7.83 20.87
CA THR A 210 8.52 -8.33 21.35
C THR A 210 8.89 -7.72 22.72
N TYR A 211 8.65 -6.41 22.88
CA TYR A 211 8.85 -5.71 24.14
C TYR A 211 7.94 -6.25 25.24
N TRP A 212 6.67 -6.53 24.92
CA TRP A 212 5.72 -7.05 25.90
C TRP A 212 6.05 -8.48 26.35
N GLN A 213 6.56 -9.33 25.45
CA GLN A 213 7.00 -10.69 25.79
C GLN A 213 8.19 -10.68 26.77
N ARG A 214 9.16 -9.78 26.56
CA ARG A 214 10.29 -9.61 27.46
C ARG A 214 10.76 -8.16 27.41
N ARG A 215 10.47 -7.44 28.50
CA ARG A 215 10.76 -6.02 28.65
C ARG A 215 12.25 -5.75 28.57
N VAL A 216 12.59 -4.63 27.94
CA VAL A 216 13.96 -4.11 27.82
C VAL A 216 13.99 -2.74 28.47
N ALA A 217 14.87 -2.57 29.45
CA ALA A 217 14.96 -1.33 30.21
C ALA A 217 15.26 -0.11 29.31
N GLY A 218 14.54 0.99 29.56
CA GLY A 218 14.70 2.25 28.83
C GLY A 218 13.82 2.37 27.59
N LEU A 219 13.12 1.30 27.17
CA LEU A 219 12.20 1.35 26.03
C LEU A 219 10.74 1.60 26.43
N GLU A 220 10.41 1.73 27.72
CA GLU A 220 9.06 1.98 28.23
C GLU A 220 8.40 3.20 27.56
N PRO A 221 9.07 4.36 27.43
CA PRO A 221 8.46 5.54 26.82
C PRO A 221 8.24 5.36 25.30
N LEU A 222 9.17 4.68 24.62
CA LEU A 222 9.06 4.36 23.20
C LEU A 222 7.92 3.39 22.95
N PHE A 223 7.78 2.35 23.78
CA PHE A 223 6.67 1.40 23.71
C PHE A 223 5.32 2.10 23.82
N ALA A 224 5.14 2.95 24.84
CA ALA A 224 3.89 3.69 25.04
C ALA A 224 3.59 4.59 23.83
N ALA A 225 4.58 5.37 23.38
CA ALA A 225 4.41 6.28 22.25
C ALA A 225 4.20 5.56 20.91
N THR A 226 4.75 4.35 20.72
CA THR A 226 4.47 3.52 19.55
C THR A 226 3.06 2.93 19.59
N GLU A 227 2.60 2.46 20.75
CA GLU A 227 1.25 1.89 20.91
C GLU A 227 0.16 2.94 20.66
N ASP A 228 0.36 4.16 21.15
CA ASP A 228 -0.55 5.29 20.91
C ASP A 228 -0.59 5.67 19.42
N GLU A 229 0.58 5.68 18.76
CA GLU A 229 0.67 6.00 17.34
C GLU A 229 0.09 4.89 16.44
N LEU A 230 0.23 3.61 16.81
CA LEU A 230 -0.44 2.51 16.12
C LEU A 230 -1.95 2.74 16.05
N MET A 231 -2.56 3.21 17.14
CA MET A 231 -3.99 3.51 17.19
C MET A 231 -4.37 4.67 16.25
N ARG A 232 -3.58 5.76 16.24
CA ARG A 232 -3.82 6.92 15.35
C ARG A 232 -3.68 6.56 13.88
N VAL A 233 -2.59 5.88 13.51
CA VAL A 233 -2.34 5.46 12.13
C VAL A 233 -3.41 4.47 11.67
N MET A 234 -3.83 3.56 12.54
CA MET A 234 -4.91 2.63 12.23
C MET A 234 -6.21 3.39 11.88
N LEU A 235 -6.61 4.38 12.69
CA LEU A 235 -7.80 5.19 12.39
C LEU A 235 -7.66 5.97 11.08
N ALA A 236 -6.48 6.54 10.80
CA ALA A 236 -6.23 7.25 9.55
C ALA A 236 -6.35 6.32 8.34
N VAL A 237 -5.76 5.12 8.41
CA VAL A 237 -5.84 4.08 7.37
C VAL A 237 -7.28 3.58 7.15
N GLU A 238 -8.11 3.50 8.19
CA GLU A 238 -9.51 3.10 8.04
C GLU A 238 -10.40 4.15 7.36
N ARG A 239 -9.96 5.41 7.34
CA ARG A 239 -10.64 6.50 6.63
C ARG A 239 -10.22 6.66 5.17
N THR A 240 -9.22 5.89 4.70
CA THR A 240 -8.79 5.92 3.31
C THR A 240 -9.52 4.88 2.47
N ALA A 241 -9.83 5.24 1.22
CA ALA A 241 -10.21 4.27 0.21
C ALA A 241 -9.15 3.15 0.13
N HIS A 242 -9.62 1.90 0.21
CA HIS A 242 -8.75 0.74 0.32
C HIS A 242 -8.46 0.06 -1.00
N ALA A 243 -9.19 0.34 -2.08
CA ALA A 243 -9.04 -0.40 -3.33
C ALA A 243 -7.60 -0.35 -3.90
N GLY A 244 -6.79 0.65 -3.53
CA GLY A 244 -5.40 0.81 -3.94
C GLY A 244 -4.37 0.66 -2.82
N ASP A 245 -4.68 -0.03 -1.72
CA ASP A 245 -3.63 -0.35 -0.75
C ASP A 245 -2.66 -1.38 -1.33
N ASP A 246 -1.38 -1.27 -0.95
CA ASP A 246 -0.46 -2.37 -1.19
C ASP A 246 -0.83 -3.58 -0.29
N GLY A 247 -0.36 -4.77 -0.69
CA GLY A 247 -0.65 -5.99 0.06
C GLY A 247 -0.13 -5.96 1.50
N LEU A 248 0.95 -5.21 1.78
CA LEU A 248 1.55 -5.09 3.11
C LEU A 248 0.65 -4.31 4.05
N LEU A 249 0.14 -3.17 3.61
CA LEU A 249 -0.81 -2.38 4.36
C LEU A 249 -2.07 -3.19 4.63
N ALA A 250 -2.63 -3.86 3.63
CA ALA A 250 -3.84 -4.67 3.83
C ALA A 250 -3.66 -5.75 4.93
N VAL A 251 -2.52 -6.45 4.96
CA VAL A 251 -2.21 -7.49 5.96
C VAL A 251 -1.84 -6.89 7.31
N GLU A 252 -0.94 -5.92 7.35
CA GLU A 252 -0.45 -5.36 8.61
C GLU A 252 -1.50 -4.50 9.29
N ARG A 253 -2.46 -3.95 8.54
CA ARG A 253 -3.69 -3.38 9.10
C ARG A 253 -4.48 -4.41 9.90
N GLN A 254 -4.76 -5.59 9.33
CA GLN A 254 -5.47 -6.68 10.01
C GLN A 254 -4.70 -7.13 11.28
N ARG A 255 -3.37 -7.27 11.18
CA ARG A 255 -2.53 -7.70 12.31
C ARG A 255 -2.42 -6.65 13.40
N ALA A 256 -2.24 -5.39 13.04
CA ALA A 256 -2.18 -4.27 13.97
C ALA A 256 -3.53 -4.10 14.67
N ARG A 257 -4.63 -4.21 13.95
CA ARG A 257 -5.98 -4.23 14.52
C ARG A 257 -6.17 -5.37 15.52
N ARG A 258 -5.77 -6.60 15.16
CA ARG A 258 -5.79 -7.74 16.11
C ARG A 258 -4.94 -7.48 17.35
N TYR A 259 -3.76 -6.88 17.19
CA TYR A 259 -2.93 -6.48 18.32
C TYR A 259 -3.66 -5.47 19.20
N LEU A 260 -4.18 -4.38 18.63
CA LEU A 260 -4.87 -3.29 19.34
C LEU A 260 -6.13 -3.75 20.07
N GLN A 261 -6.84 -4.73 19.51
CA GLN A 261 -8.01 -5.38 20.11
C GLN A 261 -7.63 -6.47 21.13
N GLY A 262 -6.34 -6.77 21.29
CA GLY A 262 -5.85 -7.75 22.25
C GLY A 262 -6.05 -7.32 23.71
N SER A 263 -6.11 -8.31 24.60
CA SER A 263 -6.34 -8.10 26.03
C SER A 263 -5.34 -7.11 26.64
N GLY A 264 -5.86 -6.10 27.33
CA GLY A 264 -5.08 -5.11 28.09
C GLY A 264 -4.48 -3.97 27.27
N VAL A 265 -4.57 -3.98 25.93
CA VAL A 265 -4.13 -2.83 25.12
C VAL A 265 -5.07 -1.64 25.29
N ALA A 266 -6.39 -1.87 25.21
CA ALA A 266 -7.38 -0.82 25.43
C ALA A 266 -7.24 -0.16 26.82
N GLU A 267 -7.05 -0.95 27.87
CA GLU A 267 -6.83 -0.43 29.24
C GLU A 267 -5.54 0.38 29.36
N ARG A 268 -4.47 -0.05 28.69
CA ARG A 268 -3.21 0.68 28.62
C ARG A 268 -3.34 2.02 27.88
N LEU A 269 -4.08 2.04 26.76
CA LEU A 269 -4.37 3.27 26.02
C LEU A 269 -5.23 4.23 26.87
N LYS A 270 -6.28 3.71 27.51
CA LYS A 270 -7.18 4.47 28.40
C LYS A 270 -6.43 5.06 29.59
N SER A 271 -5.55 4.29 30.25
CA SER A 271 -4.79 4.77 31.42
C SER A 271 -3.79 5.89 31.09
N ARG A 272 -3.39 6.02 29.83
CA ARG A 272 -2.55 7.12 29.33
C ARG A 272 -3.35 8.33 28.83
N GLY A 273 -4.67 8.29 28.90
CA GLY A 273 -5.54 9.38 28.43
C GLY A 273 -5.60 9.50 26.91
N VAL A 274 -5.30 8.43 26.17
CA VAL A 274 -5.47 8.41 24.72
C VAL A 274 -6.96 8.49 24.40
N ALA A 275 -7.39 9.59 23.78
CA ALA A 275 -8.79 9.85 23.47
C ALA A 275 -9.42 8.82 22.52
N GLN A 276 -8.58 8.23 21.66
CA GLN A 276 -8.98 7.24 20.67
C GLN A 276 -8.67 5.82 21.17
N THR A 277 -9.70 4.98 21.27
CA THR A 277 -9.60 3.58 21.70
C THR A 277 -9.95 2.65 20.54
N PRO A 278 -9.68 1.34 20.65
CA PRO A 278 -10.09 0.38 19.61
C PRO A 278 -11.60 0.35 19.30
N GLU A 279 -12.45 0.93 20.16
CA GLU A 279 -13.89 1.10 19.94
C GLU A 279 -14.19 2.10 18.81
N GLY A 280 -13.27 3.01 18.48
CA GLY A 280 -13.40 3.96 17.38
C GLY A 280 -13.05 3.39 16.00
N LEU A 281 -12.59 2.15 15.93
CA LEU A 281 -12.30 1.47 14.67
C LEU A 281 -13.60 1.10 13.94
N LEU A 282 -13.55 1.04 12.61
CA LEU A 282 -14.69 0.62 11.78
C LEU A 282 -15.17 -0.78 12.18
N PRO A 283 -16.46 -1.11 11.99
CA PRO A 283 -16.98 -2.45 12.24
C PRO A 283 -16.19 -3.56 11.55
N LEU A 284 -16.14 -4.74 12.15
CA LEU A 284 -15.40 -5.89 11.61
C LEU A 284 -15.77 -6.25 10.16
N PRO A 285 -17.05 -6.19 9.72
CA PRO A 285 -17.39 -6.39 8.32
C PRO A 285 -16.63 -5.49 7.33
N ASN A 286 -16.37 -4.22 7.69
CA ASN A 286 -15.55 -3.32 6.87
C ASN A 286 -14.09 -3.83 6.76
N GLU A 287 -13.56 -4.45 7.81
CA GLU A 287 -12.25 -5.11 7.77
C GLU A 287 -12.25 -6.32 6.83
N LEU A 288 -13.32 -7.13 6.85
CA LEU A 288 -13.44 -8.31 5.99
C LEU A 288 -13.59 -7.92 4.52
N ASP A 289 -14.39 -6.89 4.21
CA ASP A 289 -14.52 -6.34 2.87
C ASP A 289 -13.16 -5.95 2.31
N ARG A 290 -12.38 -5.18 3.08
CA ARG A 290 -11.04 -4.76 2.69
C ARG A 290 -10.11 -5.94 2.45
N LEU A 291 -10.12 -6.98 3.29
CA LEU A 291 -9.28 -8.17 3.09
C LEU A 291 -9.67 -8.93 1.82
N ILE A 292 -10.97 -9.15 1.60
CA ILE A 292 -11.47 -9.88 0.43
C ILE A 292 -11.18 -9.12 -0.86
N ASP A 293 -11.36 -7.79 -0.86
CA ASP A 293 -11.11 -6.95 -2.03
C ASP A 293 -9.62 -6.93 -2.44
N HIS A 294 -8.69 -7.18 -1.50
CA HIS A 294 -7.26 -7.41 -1.76
C HIS A 294 -6.90 -8.87 -2.03
N GLY A 295 -7.91 -9.73 -2.15
CA GLY A 295 -7.75 -11.15 -2.36
C GLY A 295 -7.41 -11.94 -1.10
N PHE A 296 -7.24 -11.37 0.10
CA PHE A 296 -6.93 -12.14 1.31
C PHE A 296 -8.16 -12.89 1.90
N VAL A 297 -8.89 -13.62 1.06
CA VAL A 297 -10.11 -14.36 1.39
C VAL A 297 -9.86 -15.32 2.55
N GLU A 298 -8.82 -16.17 2.48
CA GLU A 298 -8.53 -17.12 3.57
C GLU A 298 -8.28 -16.43 4.91
N LEU A 299 -7.59 -15.28 4.90
CA LEU A 299 -7.32 -14.49 6.10
C LEU A 299 -8.60 -13.86 6.64
N ALA A 300 -9.50 -13.39 5.76
CA ALA A 300 -10.82 -12.89 6.14
C ALA A 300 -11.66 -13.99 6.79
N LEU A 301 -11.71 -15.19 6.20
CA LEU A 301 -12.40 -16.35 6.77
C LEU A 301 -11.83 -16.71 8.15
N GLN A 302 -10.51 -16.83 8.25
CA GLN A 302 -9.82 -17.13 9.51
C GLN A 302 -10.11 -16.07 10.57
N ARG A 303 -10.06 -14.79 10.22
CA ARG A 303 -10.30 -13.69 11.15
C ARG A 303 -11.72 -13.69 11.67
N ALA A 304 -12.70 -13.85 10.79
CA ALA A 304 -14.11 -13.89 11.15
C ALA A 304 -14.43 -15.09 12.06
N LEU A 305 -13.99 -16.29 11.68
CA LEU A 305 -14.23 -17.51 12.46
C LEU A 305 -13.47 -17.53 13.78
N PHE A 306 -12.26 -16.95 13.84
CA PHE A 306 -11.55 -16.78 15.11
C PHE A 306 -12.37 -15.94 16.09
N LEU A 307 -12.97 -14.83 15.65
CA LEU A 307 -13.78 -13.97 16.50
C LEU A 307 -15.12 -14.60 16.89
N ALA A 308 -15.66 -15.48 16.05
CA ALA A 308 -16.82 -16.30 16.39
C ALA A 308 -16.51 -17.31 17.51
N GLY A 309 -15.27 -17.82 17.56
CA GLY A 309 -14.80 -18.81 18.54
C GLY A 309 -14.06 -18.26 19.76
N GLU A 310 -13.69 -16.98 19.77
CA GLU A 310 -13.03 -16.33 20.91
C GLU A 310 -13.96 -16.31 22.12
N GLN A 311 -13.45 -16.53 23.33
CA GLN A 311 -14.28 -16.53 24.56
C GLN A 311 -14.08 -15.22 25.35
N PRO A 312 -15.16 -14.53 25.74
CA PRO A 312 -16.56 -14.82 25.40
C PRO A 312 -16.81 -14.62 23.90
N ALA A 313 -17.66 -15.45 23.28
CA ALA A 313 -17.99 -15.36 21.86
C ALA A 313 -19.15 -14.37 21.66
N PRO A 314 -18.88 -13.07 21.42
CA PRO A 314 -19.93 -12.07 21.48
C PRO A 314 -20.97 -12.24 20.37
N PHE A 315 -20.58 -12.74 19.20
CA PHE A 315 -21.46 -12.80 18.02
C PHE A 315 -22.00 -14.20 17.71
N GLY A 316 -21.30 -15.25 18.14
CA GLY A 316 -21.64 -16.64 17.80
C GLY A 316 -21.32 -17.01 16.34
N MET A 317 -21.42 -18.29 16.01
CA MET A 317 -21.03 -18.83 14.70
C MET A 317 -22.02 -18.48 13.58
N ALA A 318 -23.32 -18.59 13.81
CA ALA A 318 -24.35 -18.48 12.77
C ALA A 318 -24.32 -17.13 12.01
N PRO A 319 -24.35 -15.96 12.67
CA PRO A 319 -24.37 -14.69 11.95
C PRO A 319 -23.03 -14.41 11.22
N VAL A 320 -21.92 -14.94 11.76
CA VAL A 320 -20.61 -14.85 11.10
C VAL A 320 -20.60 -15.67 9.82
N ILE A 321 -21.10 -16.90 9.87
CA ILE A 321 -21.20 -17.79 8.70
C ILE A 321 -22.08 -17.15 7.63
N GLU A 322 -23.26 -16.66 8.00
CA GLU A 322 -24.19 -16.00 7.08
C GLU A 322 -23.52 -14.80 6.39
N SER A 323 -22.83 -13.95 7.16
CA SER A 323 -22.08 -12.81 6.62
C SER A 323 -20.98 -13.25 5.64
N LEU A 324 -20.24 -14.31 5.96
CA LEU A 324 -19.18 -14.84 5.09
C LEU A 324 -19.75 -15.41 3.78
N GLN A 325 -20.82 -16.19 3.85
CA GLN A 325 -21.51 -16.75 2.69
C GLN A 325 -22.06 -15.65 1.77
N ALA A 326 -22.69 -14.63 2.35
CA ALA A 326 -23.18 -13.47 1.61
C ALA A 326 -22.04 -12.72 0.91
N MET A 327 -20.90 -12.50 1.58
CA MET A 327 -19.75 -11.82 0.98
C MET A 327 -19.12 -12.62 -0.16
N LEU A 328 -19.00 -13.94 -0.04
CA LEU A 328 -18.48 -14.78 -1.13
C LEU A 328 -19.42 -14.78 -2.33
N THR A 329 -20.73 -14.87 -2.10
CA THR A 329 -21.75 -14.86 -3.16
C THR A 329 -21.78 -13.51 -3.88
N GLN A 330 -21.79 -12.40 -3.13
CA GLN A 330 -21.81 -11.04 -3.68
C GLN A 330 -20.60 -10.73 -4.58
N ARG A 331 -19.47 -11.40 -4.36
CA ARG A 331 -18.20 -11.18 -5.07
C ARG A 331 -17.85 -12.28 -6.07
N ASP A 332 -18.78 -13.21 -6.31
CA ASP A 332 -18.58 -14.37 -7.19
C ASP A 332 -17.33 -15.21 -6.84
N LEU A 333 -17.11 -15.43 -5.54
CA LEU A 333 -15.97 -16.16 -4.99
C LEU A 333 -16.37 -17.61 -4.63
N GLY A 334 -17.09 -18.27 -5.53
CA GLY A 334 -17.64 -19.62 -5.34
C GLY A 334 -16.56 -20.68 -5.05
N GLU A 335 -15.37 -20.51 -5.60
CA GLU A 335 -14.20 -21.37 -5.37
C GLU A 335 -13.78 -21.49 -3.89
N PHE A 336 -14.12 -20.51 -3.05
CA PHE A 336 -13.80 -20.52 -1.62
C PHE A 336 -14.88 -21.17 -0.74
N GLN A 337 -16.02 -21.62 -1.31
CA GLN A 337 -17.11 -22.22 -0.53
C GLN A 337 -16.67 -23.50 0.19
N ALA A 338 -15.99 -24.42 -0.50
CA ALA A 338 -15.49 -25.66 0.10
C ALA A 338 -14.46 -25.39 1.23
N LEU A 339 -13.65 -24.34 1.08
CA LEU A 339 -12.74 -23.91 2.13
C LEU A 339 -13.51 -23.39 3.35
N LEU A 340 -14.53 -22.55 3.13
CA LEU A 340 -15.38 -22.03 4.20
C LEU A 340 -16.06 -23.15 4.98
N GLU A 341 -16.67 -24.13 4.29
CA GLU A 341 -17.31 -25.29 4.92
C GLU A 341 -16.34 -26.10 5.79
N ARG A 342 -15.13 -26.37 5.28
CA ARG A 342 -14.08 -27.05 6.04
C ARG A 342 -13.72 -26.26 7.30
N ARG A 343 -13.52 -24.94 7.20
CA ARG A 343 -13.15 -24.08 8.34
C ARG A 343 -14.28 -23.96 9.37
N ILE A 344 -15.53 -23.94 8.94
CA ILE A 344 -16.70 -24.00 9.83
C ILE A 344 -16.70 -25.32 10.60
N GLY A 345 -16.47 -26.43 9.90
CA GLY A 345 -16.36 -27.75 10.52
C GLY A 345 -15.20 -27.84 11.53
N GLU A 346 -14.05 -27.22 11.24
CA GLU A 346 -12.93 -27.09 12.18
C GLU A 346 -13.30 -26.25 13.41
N ALA A 347 -13.93 -25.09 13.21
CA ALA A 347 -14.30 -24.19 14.30
C ALA A 347 -15.34 -24.80 15.25
N ARG A 348 -16.32 -25.54 14.72
CA ARG A 348 -17.34 -26.25 15.54
C ARG A 348 -16.77 -27.40 16.37
N LYS A 349 -15.58 -27.89 16.03
CA LYS A 349 -14.87 -28.96 16.77
C LYS A 349 -13.98 -28.44 17.89
N LEU A 350 -13.87 -27.11 18.09
CA LEU A 350 -13.14 -26.57 19.23
C LEU A 350 -13.81 -26.97 20.55
N GLU A 351 -13.03 -27.06 21.63
CA GLU A 351 -13.53 -27.42 22.96
C GLU A 351 -13.27 -26.27 23.97
N PRO A 352 -14.32 -25.69 24.57
CA PRO A 352 -15.74 -25.90 24.27
C PRO A 352 -16.11 -25.38 22.87
N PRO A 353 -17.15 -25.95 22.22
CA PRO A 353 -17.59 -25.48 20.92
C PRO A 353 -18.09 -24.03 21.03
N PRO A 354 -17.78 -23.17 20.05
CA PRO A 354 -18.35 -21.83 19.98
C PRO A 354 -19.88 -21.92 19.93
N PRO A 355 -20.60 -21.02 20.62
CA PRO A 355 -22.05 -21.01 20.54
C PRO A 355 -22.50 -20.62 19.14
N GLU A 356 -23.61 -21.19 18.66
CA GLU A 356 -24.18 -20.82 17.37
C GLU A 356 -24.72 -19.38 17.38
N GLN A 357 -25.19 -18.89 18.54
CA GLN A 357 -25.67 -17.53 18.74
C GLN A 357 -24.87 -16.84 19.84
N GLY A 358 -24.48 -15.59 19.60
CA GLY A 358 -23.77 -14.76 20.56
C GLY A 358 -24.67 -13.94 21.47
N THR A 359 -24.07 -13.22 22.40
CA THR A 359 -24.76 -12.27 23.30
C THR A 359 -24.96 -10.88 22.69
N ARG A 360 -24.38 -10.64 21.51
CA ARG A 360 -24.44 -9.38 20.77
C ARG A 360 -24.75 -9.66 19.31
N GLU A 361 -25.44 -8.72 18.69
CA GLU A 361 -25.68 -8.73 17.25
C GLU A 361 -24.38 -8.56 16.48
N TRP A 362 -24.30 -9.21 15.32
CA TRP A 362 -23.22 -8.97 14.37
C TRP A 362 -23.31 -7.53 13.86
N PRO A 363 -22.22 -6.74 13.95
CA PRO A 363 -22.29 -5.32 13.69
C PRO A 363 -22.60 -5.05 12.22
N VAL A 364 -23.38 -4.00 11.96
CA VAL A 364 -23.69 -3.57 10.59
C VAL A 364 -22.47 -2.89 9.97
N ARG A 365 -22.25 -3.09 8.67
CA ARG A 365 -21.23 -2.37 7.89
C ARG A 365 -21.46 -0.87 8.02
N ALA A 366 -20.42 -0.12 8.37
CA ALA A 366 -20.48 1.32 8.26
C ALA A 366 -20.39 1.71 6.77
N PRO A 367 -21.20 2.67 6.30
CA PRO A 367 -21.04 3.18 4.94
C PRO A 367 -19.65 3.81 4.79
N TRP A 368 -19.02 3.53 3.66
CA TRP A 368 -17.74 4.16 3.32
C TRP A 368 -17.95 5.66 3.10
N SER A 369 -17.05 6.47 3.63
CA SER A 369 -17.10 7.93 3.46
C SER A 369 -16.56 8.41 2.12
N TRP A 370 -16.00 7.51 1.30
CA TRP A 370 -15.41 7.80 0.01
C TRP A 370 -16.29 7.37 -1.16
N SER A 371 -16.13 8.05 -2.30
CA SER A 371 -16.95 7.83 -3.52
C SER A 371 -16.94 6.37 -3.98
N ASP A 372 -18.08 5.88 -4.45
CA ASP A 372 -18.19 4.53 -5.01
C ASP A 372 -17.44 4.37 -6.34
N ALA A 373 -17.22 3.12 -6.76
CA ALA A 373 -16.47 2.80 -7.97
C ALA A 373 -17.09 3.39 -9.24
N GLY A 374 -18.43 3.43 -9.29
CA GLY A 374 -19.19 3.95 -10.43
C GLY A 374 -19.04 5.46 -10.58
N SER A 375 -19.09 6.19 -9.49
CA SER A 375 -18.86 7.64 -9.47
C SER A 375 -17.43 7.99 -9.91
N VAL A 376 -16.42 7.25 -9.43
CA VAL A 376 -15.02 7.46 -9.85
C VAL A 376 -14.82 7.10 -11.31
N ALA A 377 -15.41 5.99 -11.78
CA ALA A 377 -15.35 5.60 -13.19
C ALA A 377 -15.96 6.66 -14.11
N SER A 378 -17.14 7.20 -13.77
CA SER A 378 -17.78 8.27 -14.54
C SER A 378 -16.96 9.56 -14.55
N ALA A 379 -16.35 9.94 -13.42
CA ALA A 379 -15.47 11.11 -13.36
C ALA A 379 -14.21 10.93 -14.23
N ALA A 380 -13.61 9.73 -14.19
CA ALA A 380 -12.44 9.42 -15.01
C ALA A 380 -12.79 9.37 -16.51
N GLU A 381 -13.96 8.84 -16.87
CA GLU A 381 -14.47 8.83 -18.24
C GLU A 381 -14.67 10.27 -18.77
N ALA A 382 -15.30 11.15 -18.00
CA ALA A 382 -15.45 12.56 -18.36
C ALA A 382 -14.10 13.27 -18.56
N LEU A 383 -13.11 13.00 -17.68
CA LEU A 383 -11.76 13.52 -17.83
C LEU A 383 -11.06 13.01 -19.10
N CYS A 384 -11.31 11.77 -19.51
CA CYS A 384 -10.83 11.21 -20.77
C CYS A 384 -11.52 11.86 -21.98
N GLU A 385 -12.83 12.09 -21.93
CA GLU A 385 -13.57 12.77 -23.00
C GLU A 385 -13.09 14.21 -23.20
N GLU A 386 -12.90 14.97 -22.11
CA GLU A 386 -12.30 16.30 -22.13
C GLU A 386 -10.89 16.28 -22.73
N ALA A 387 -10.10 15.27 -22.38
CA ALA A 387 -8.74 15.10 -22.89
C ALA A 387 -8.70 14.76 -24.39
N ASP A 388 -9.64 13.92 -24.88
CA ASP A 388 -9.74 13.58 -26.30
C ASP A 388 -10.12 14.79 -27.17
N GLY A 389 -10.90 15.73 -26.63
CA GLY A 389 -11.20 17.02 -27.27
C GLY A 389 -10.07 18.06 -27.20
N SER A 390 -8.99 17.78 -26.47
CA SER A 390 -7.91 18.72 -26.17
C SER A 390 -6.59 18.36 -26.86
N GLN A 391 -5.62 19.28 -26.86
CA GLN A 391 -4.27 19.03 -27.38
C GLN A 391 -3.19 19.47 -26.39
N GLY A 392 -1.95 19.00 -26.59
CA GLY A 392 -0.78 19.41 -25.81
C GLY A 392 -0.91 19.12 -24.31
N THR A 393 -0.51 20.08 -23.48
CA THR A 393 -0.48 19.96 -22.01
C THR A 393 -1.87 19.87 -21.38
N THR A 394 -2.90 20.47 -21.98
CA THR A 394 -4.29 20.33 -21.51
C THR A 394 -4.76 18.88 -21.60
N ARG A 395 -4.48 18.20 -22.72
CA ARG A 395 -4.76 16.77 -22.88
C ARG A 395 -3.97 15.92 -21.87
N GLN A 396 -2.68 16.20 -21.71
CA GLN A 396 -1.84 15.49 -20.73
C GLN A 396 -2.35 15.68 -19.30
N ARG A 397 -2.79 16.89 -18.93
CA ARG A 397 -3.38 17.17 -17.62
C ARG A 397 -4.68 16.40 -17.41
N GLY A 398 -5.58 16.38 -18.39
CA GLY A 398 -6.84 15.61 -18.33
C GLY A 398 -6.59 14.10 -18.18
N LEU A 399 -5.66 13.54 -18.97
CA LEU A 399 -5.25 12.14 -18.84
C LEU A 399 -4.61 11.84 -17.49
N TRP A 400 -3.76 12.74 -16.99
CA TRP A 400 -3.12 12.57 -15.70
C TRP A 400 -4.13 12.56 -14.56
N ARG A 401 -5.11 13.46 -14.59
CA ARG A 401 -6.24 13.48 -13.64
C ARG A 401 -7.00 12.17 -13.64
N ALA A 402 -7.29 11.65 -14.84
CA ALA A 402 -7.94 10.35 -14.97
C ALA A 402 -7.09 9.21 -14.38
N VAL A 403 -5.77 9.20 -14.63
CA VAL A 403 -4.85 8.23 -14.00
C VAL A 403 -4.85 8.36 -12.48
N LEU A 404 -4.74 9.57 -11.94
CA LEU A 404 -4.72 9.81 -10.49
C LEU A 404 -6.02 9.37 -9.82
N ALA A 405 -7.17 9.61 -10.45
CA ALA A 405 -8.46 9.15 -9.97
C ALA A 405 -8.58 7.61 -9.96
N LEU A 406 -7.99 6.95 -10.96
CA LEU A 406 -8.12 5.52 -11.18
C LEU A 406 -7.06 4.67 -10.47
N ARG A 407 -5.85 5.18 -10.25
CA ARG A 407 -4.70 4.38 -9.75
C ARG A 407 -4.96 3.74 -8.40
N ASP A 408 -5.73 4.43 -7.54
CA ASP A 408 -6.04 3.98 -6.19
C ASP A 408 -7.37 3.23 -6.15
N ARG A 409 -7.96 2.99 -7.33
CA ARG A 409 -9.33 2.51 -7.57
C ARG A 409 -9.37 1.47 -8.71
N PRO A 410 -8.72 0.30 -8.56
CA PRO A 410 -8.83 -0.79 -9.52
C PRO A 410 -10.28 -1.29 -9.68
N ASP A 411 -11.11 -1.12 -8.66
CA ASP A 411 -12.56 -1.32 -8.73
C ASP A 411 -13.22 -0.38 -9.76
N ALA A 412 -12.88 0.91 -9.75
CA ALA A 412 -13.35 1.88 -10.72
C ALA A 412 -12.81 1.61 -12.14
N CYS A 413 -11.56 1.14 -12.26
CA CYS A 413 -11.01 0.71 -13.55
C CYS A 413 -11.83 -0.44 -14.16
N ARG A 414 -12.18 -1.45 -13.36
CA ARG A 414 -13.00 -2.58 -13.82
C ARG A 414 -14.43 -2.14 -14.16
N GLU A 415 -14.99 -1.22 -13.40
CA GLU A 415 -16.30 -0.62 -13.70
C GLU A 415 -16.26 0.13 -15.03
N LEU A 416 -15.23 0.94 -15.26
CA LEU A 416 -15.03 1.65 -16.52
C LEU A 416 -14.90 0.67 -17.69
N LEU A 417 -14.12 -0.40 -17.57
CA LEU A 417 -13.99 -1.43 -18.62
C LEU A 417 -15.28 -2.22 -18.89
N ARG A 418 -16.16 -2.35 -17.88
CA ARG A 418 -17.48 -2.97 -18.06
C ARG A 418 -18.41 -2.08 -18.88
N ARG A 419 -18.29 -0.75 -18.76
CA ARG A 419 -19.12 0.25 -19.47
C ARG A 419 -18.56 0.60 -20.85
N ALA A 420 -17.28 0.92 -20.91
CA ALA A 420 -16.55 1.33 -22.09
C ALA A 420 -15.55 0.23 -22.48
N GLN A 421 -15.91 -0.56 -23.49
CA GLN A 421 -15.04 -1.64 -23.98
C GLN A 421 -13.92 -1.12 -24.88
N ASN A 422 -14.08 0.04 -25.51
CA ASN A 422 -13.13 0.65 -26.46
C ASN A 422 -12.96 2.16 -26.19
N GLY A 423 -11.97 2.79 -26.81
CA GLY A 423 -11.69 4.23 -26.68
C GLY A 423 -10.62 4.57 -25.64
N LEU A 424 -10.32 5.86 -25.48
CA LEU A 424 -9.24 6.35 -24.63
C LEU A 424 -9.42 5.94 -23.17
N ALA A 425 -10.63 6.07 -22.62
CA ALA A 425 -10.94 5.72 -21.24
C ALA A 425 -10.69 4.23 -20.96
N ALA A 426 -11.11 3.35 -21.87
CA ALA A 426 -10.85 1.91 -21.79
C ALA A 426 -9.36 1.58 -21.89
N GLN A 427 -8.64 2.23 -22.81
CA GLN A 427 -7.18 2.06 -22.94
C GLN A 427 -6.43 2.51 -21.69
N LEU A 428 -6.82 3.66 -21.12
CA LEU A 428 -6.27 4.18 -19.89
C LEU A 428 -6.50 3.21 -18.72
N ALA A 429 -7.74 2.75 -18.53
CA ALA A 429 -8.08 1.83 -17.45
C ALA A 429 -7.32 0.50 -17.54
N ARG A 430 -7.13 -0.05 -18.76
CA ARG A 430 -6.25 -1.23 -18.95
C ARG A 430 -4.82 -0.91 -18.59
N ALA A 431 -4.26 0.18 -19.09
CA ALA A 431 -2.87 0.55 -18.83
C ALA A 431 -2.61 0.84 -17.33
N VAL A 432 -3.58 1.41 -16.62
CA VAL A 432 -3.52 1.59 -15.16
C VAL A 432 -3.57 0.23 -14.47
N LEU A 433 -4.51 -0.65 -14.82
CA LEU A 433 -4.60 -1.99 -14.25
C LEU A 433 -3.34 -2.82 -14.51
N ASP A 434 -2.81 -2.82 -15.72
CA ASP A 434 -1.59 -3.55 -16.09
C ASP A 434 -0.38 -3.08 -15.27
N ARG A 435 -0.33 -1.79 -14.90
CA ARG A 435 0.71 -1.23 -14.00
C ARG A 435 0.48 -1.55 -12.54
N LEU A 436 -0.77 -1.61 -12.10
CA LEU A 436 -1.12 -2.07 -10.76
C LEU A 436 -0.90 -3.58 -10.60
N ASP A 437 -0.87 -4.32 -11.71
CA ASP A 437 -0.61 -5.76 -11.74
C ASP A 437 0.90 -6.12 -11.73
N ASP A 438 1.78 -5.12 -11.51
CA ASP A 438 3.17 -5.29 -11.06
C ASP A 438 3.19 -5.91 -9.65
N ASP A 439 2.85 -7.21 -9.57
CA ASP A 439 2.86 -8.05 -8.37
C ASP A 439 1.68 -7.85 -7.39
N SER A 440 0.50 -7.49 -7.89
CA SER A 440 -0.73 -7.69 -7.14
C SER A 440 -0.85 -9.16 -6.69
N LEU A 441 -1.35 -9.42 -5.48
CA LEU A 441 -1.56 -10.79 -4.99
C LEU A 441 -2.49 -11.60 -5.89
N ALA A 442 -3.37 -10.94 -6.64
CA ALA A 442 -4.18 -11.57 -7.68
C ALA A 442 -3.29 -12.06 -8.83
N GLY A 443 -2.40 -11.21 -9.36
CA GLY A 443 -1.41 -11.60 -10.37
C GLY A 443 -0.39 -12.64 -9.88
N LEU A 444 0.03 -12.58 -8.61
CA LEU A 444 0.89 -13.59 -7.98
C LEU A 444 0.19 -14.93 -7.80
N ARG A 445 -1.12 -14.95 -7.52
CA ARG A 445 -1.92 -16.19 -7.49
C ARG A 445 -2.11 -16.77 -8.86
N THR A 446 -2.40 -15.94 -9.86
CA THR A 446 -2.52 -16.39 -11.25
C THR A 446 -1.19 -16.92 -11.76
N ARG A 447 -0.06 -16.27 -11.43
CA ARG A 447 1.30 -16.74 -11.78
C ARG A 447 1.73 -17.98 -10.99
N ALA A 448 1.30 -18.14 -9.73
CA ALA A 448 1.55 -19.35 -8.95
C ALA A 448 0.68 -20.53 -9.43
N ALA A 449 -0.55 -20.27 -9.85
CA ALA A 449 -1.46 -21.25 -10.45
C ALA A 449 -0.98 -21.66 -11.87
N ALA A 450 -0.45 -20.72 -12.66
CA ALA A 450 0.07 -20.97 -14.00
C ALA A 450 1.37 -21.79 -14.04
N ARG A 451 1.97 -22.11 -12.88
CA ARG A 451 3.28 -22.79 -12.79
C ARG A 451 3.21 -24.29 -12.51
N GLU A 452 2.02 -24.91 -12.56
CA GLU A 452 1.71 -26.34 -12.35
C GLU A 452 2.73 -27.20 -11.56
N ALA A 453 2.33 -27.59 -10.35
CA ALA A 453 2.19 -28.98 -9.90
C ALA A 453 1.77 -28.98 -8.42
N GLY A 454 0.49 -29.24 -8.13
CA GLY A 454 0.00 -29.53 -6.78
C GLY A 454 -0.28 -28.32 -5.86
N GLU A 455 -1.41 -28.39 -5.15
CA GLU A 455 -1.90 -27.39 -4.21
C GLU A 455 -0.88 -27.02 -3.11
N ALA A 456 -0.08 -27.99 -2.65
CA ALA A 456 0.97 -27.77 -1.68
C ALA A 456 2.11 -26.88 -2.20
N GLN A 457 2.43 -26.99 -3.49
CA GLN A 457 3.53 -26.25 -4.14
C GLN A 457 3.09 -24.82 -4.46
N VAL A 458 1.82 -24.63 -4.85
CA VAL A 458 1.17 -23.32 -4.99
C VAL A 458 1.09 -22.59 -3.65
N ARG A 459 0.66 -23.28 -2.58
CA ARG A 459 0.68 -22.72 -1.22
C ARG A 459 2.09 -22.35 -0.76
N ARG A 460 3.11 -23.15 -1.13
CA ARG A 460 4.51 -22.87 -0.80
C ARG A 460 5.07 -21.69 -1.59
N ALA A 461 4.75 -21.57 -2.88
CA ALA A 461 5.13 -20.43 -3.72
C ALA A 461 4.43 -19.14 -3.27
N PHE A 462 3.15 -19.22 -2.92
CA PHE A 462 2.39 -18.11 -2.34
C PHE A 462 2.90 -17.72 -0.95
N ALA A 463 3.23 -18.69 -0.09
CA ALA A 463 3.84 -18.43 1.21
C ALA A 463 5.25 -17.85 1.07
N LEU A 464 6.04 -18.29 0.09
CA LEU A 464 7.35 -17.73 -0.22
C LEU A 464 7.23 -16.31 -0.78
N ALA A 465 6.34 -16.05 -1.73
CA ALA A 465 6.09 -14.71 -2.25
C ALA A 465 5.54 -13.77 -1.15
N SER A 466 4.62 -14.27 -0.32
CA SER A 466 4.10 -13.54 0.85
C SER A 466 5.18 -13.33 1.90
N ARG A 467 6.10 -14.27 2.11
CA ARG A 467 7.24 -14.13 3.04
C ARG A 467 8.28 -13.16 2.49
N ASP A 468 8.56 -13.22 1.19
CA ASP A 468 9.52 -12.39 0.48
C ASP A 468 9.02 -10.95 0.31
N ALA A 469 7.70 -10.74 0.43
CA ALA A 469 7.01 -9.45 0.56
C ALA A 469 6.71 -9.04 2.02
N GLY A 470 7.18 -9.81 3.02
CA GLY A 470 6.99 -9.49 4.45
C GLY A 470 5.57 -9.68 5.02
N LEU A 471 4.65 -10.25 4.22
CA LEU A 471 3.23 -10.44 4.50
C LEU A 471 2.91 -11.65 5.38
N LEU A 472 3.87 -12.50 5.73
CA LEU A 472 3.69 -13.62 6.68
C LEU A 472 4.79 -13.56 7.75
N PRO A 473 4.49 -13.80 9.05
CA PRO A 473 5.54 -14.07 10.01
C PRO A 473 6.33 -15.31 9.55
N ARG A 474 7.64 -15.28 9.76
CA ARG A 474 8.54 -16.40 9.44
C ARG A 474 8.20 -17.65 10.23
#